data_AF-A0A1Y1LCV9-F1
#
_entry.id   AF-A0A1Y1LCV9-F1
#
_cell.length_a   1.000
_cell.length_b   1.000
_cell.length_c   1.000
_cell.angle_alpha   90.00
_cell.angle_beta   90.00
_cell.angle_gamma   90.00
#
_symmetry.space_group_name_H-M   'P 1'
#
loop_
_entity.id
_entity.type
_entity.pdbx_description
1 polymer ?
#
loop_
_entity_poly.entity_id
_entity_poly.type
_entity_poly.pdbx_seq_one_letter_code
_entity_poly.pdbx_strand_id
1 'polypeptide(L)'
;VVAPLYLSEIAKAKNRGMIVSVYMVVLLTTLMLGFFISYAARRTMASNRKQYRVVLAVPQIPVGIALFCSLFLHDTPRWLASKNRHDEALIVLARLRNMSMEDPEVQSEYREMQ
;
A
#
# COMPACT_ATOMS: atom_id res chain seq x y z
N VAL A 1 -2.53 -7.17 5.98
CA VAL A 1 -1.40 -8.15 5.99
C VAL A 1 -0.70 -8.22 4.64
N VAL A 2 -1.42 -8.17 3.51
CA VAL A 2 -0.81 -8.21 2.16
C VAL A 2 -0.06 -6.92 1.78
N ALA A 3 -0.53 -5.74 2.21
CA ALA A 3 0.07 -4.45 1.87
C ALA A 3 1.56 -4.28 2.25
N PRO A 4 2.03 -4.61 3.47
CA PRO A 4 3.46 -4.52 3.79
C PRO A 4 4.32 -5.53 3.03
N LEU A 5 3.78 -6.73 2.72
CA LEU A 5 4.46 -7.71 1.87
C LEU A 5 4.65 -7.15 0.46
N TYR A 6 3.57 -6.64 -0.12
CA TYR A 6 3.57 -5.98 -1.43
C TYR A 6 4.60 -4.83 -1.48
N LEU A 7 4.60 -3.95 -0.47
CA LEU A 7 5.59 -2.86 -0.37
C LEU A 7 7.03 -3.39 -0.25
N SER A 8 7.22 -4.50 0.45
CA SER A 8 8.54 -5.11 0.64
C SER A 8 9.11 -5.74 -0.62
N GLU A 9 8.26 -6.19 -1.54
CA GLU A 9 8.64 -6.80 -2.82
C GLU A 9 8.97 -5.76 -3.91
N ILE A 10 8.48 -4.53 -3.74
CA ILE A 10 8.62 -3.44 -4.70
C ILE A 10 9.75 -2.48 -4.29
N ALA A 11 9.99 -2.36 -2.98
CA ALA A 11 11.07 -1.54 -2.45
C ALA A 11 12.46 -2.05 -2.88
N LYS A 12 13.37 -1.13 -3.24
CA LYS A 12 14.80 -1.43 -3.38
C LYS A 12 15.33 -2.01 -2.06
N ALA A 13 16.22 -3.01 -2.13
CA ALA A 13 16.78 -3.70 -0.97
C ALA A 13 17.31 -2.75 0.13
N LYS A 14 17.95 -1.64 -0.28
CA LYS A 14 18.51 -0.61 0.61
C LYS A 14 17.45 0.15 1.44
N ASN A 15 16.25 0.36 0.89
CA ASN A 15 15.25 1.26 1.48
C ASN A 15 13.98 0.52 1.97
N ARG A 16 13.96 -0.80 1.87
CA ARG A 16 12.80 -1.63 2.24
C ARG A 16 12.28 -1.38 3.65
N GLY A 17 13.19 -1.29 4.62
CA GLY A 17 12.81 -1.01 6.02
C GLY A 17 12.17 0.36 6.20
N MET A 18 12.64 1.38 5.47
CA MET A 18 12.10 2.74 5.54
C MET A 18 10.68 2.79 4.95
N ILE A 19 10.47 2.17 3.78
CA ILE A 19 9.17 2.17 3.08
C ILE A 19 8.09 1.47 3.92
N VAL A 20 8.42 0.31 4.51
CA VAL A 20 7.49 -0.40 5.41
C VAL A 20 7.21 0.42 6.68
N SER A 21 8.23 1.09 7.24
CA SER A 21 8.06 1.95 8.41
C SER A 21 7.15 3.14 8.13
N VAL A 22 7.31 3.81 6.98
CA VAL A 22 6.45 4.94 6.57
C VAL A 22 5.00 4.47 6.44
N TYR A 23 4.77 3.30 5.83
CA TYR A 23 3.42 2.72 5.75
C TYR A 23 2.81 2.51 7.15
N MET A 24 3.58 1.98 8.10
CA MET A 24 3.11 1.80 9.48
C MET A 24 2.79 3.13 10.17
N VAL A 25 3.62 4.16 9.97
CA VAL A 25 3.35 5.51 10.49
C VAL A 25 2.03 6.04 9.94
N VAL A 26 1.81 5.99 8.62
CA VAL A 26 0.57 6.44 7.99
C VAL A 26 -0.63 5.68 8.55
N LEU A 27 -0.53 4.35 8.66
CA LEU A 27 -1.60 3.50 9.18
C LEU A 27 -1.96 3.88 10.63
N LEU A 28 -0.95 4.06 11.49
CA LEU A 28 -1.14 4.48 12.88
C LEU A 28 -1.72 5.89 12.98
N THR A 29 -1.28 6.83 12.14
CA THR A 29 -1.82 8.19 12.11
C THR A 29 -3.30 8.19 11.69
N THR A 30 -3.69 7.40 10.67
CA THR A 30 -5.09 7.26 10.27
C THR A 30 -5.94 6.66 11.39
N LEU A 31 -5.42 5.64 12.08
CA LEU A 31 -6.10 5.04 13.23
C LEU A 31 -6.29 6.05 14.37
N MET A 32 -5.24 6.84 14.66
CA MET A 32 -5.28 7.90 15.66
C MET A 32 -6.35 8.95 15.33
N LEU A 33 -6.43 9.39 14.08
CA LEU A 33 -7.48 10.31 13.61
C LEU A 33 -8.88 9.70 13.80
N GLY A 34 -9.05 8.40 13.54
CA GLY A 34 -10.32 7.69 13.80
C GLY A 34 -10.76 7.77 15.27
N PHE A 35 -9.82 7.65 16.21
CA PHE A 35 -10.10 7.81 17.63
C PHE A 35 -10.50 9.25 17.99
N PHE A 36 -9.81 10.26 17.44
CA PHE A 36 -10.17 11.66 17.64
C PHE A 36 -11.56 11.99 17.11
N ILE A 37 -11.93 11.46 15.95
CA ILE A 37 -13.25 11.65 15.36
C ILE A 37 -14.33 10.97 16.21
N SER A 38 -14.05 9.76 16.71
CA SER A 38 -14.95 9.03 17.62
C SER A 38 -15.12 9.77 18.96
N TYR A 39 -14.08 10.43 19.44
CA TYR A 39 -14.13 11.28 20.62
C TYR A 39 -14.95 12.56 20.35
N ALA A 40 -14.70 13.25 19.23
CA ALA A 40 -15.44 14.44 18.84
C ALA A 40 -16.95 14.14 18.66
N ALA A 41 -17.29 13.04 18.01
CA ALA A 41 -18.68 12.60 17.83
C ALA A 41 -19.39 12.34 19.17
N ARG A 42 -18.67 11.80 20.17
CA ARG A 42 -19.20 11.60 21.53
C ARG A 42 -19.42 12.91 22.30
N ARG A 43 -18.60 13.93 22.06
CA ARG A 43 -18.70 15.22 22.76
C ARG A 43 -19.78 16.13 22.14
N THR A 44 -19.94 16.10 20.83
CA THR A 44 -20.78 17.04 20.09
C THR A 44 -22.20 16.54 19.85
N MET A 45 -22.43 15.22 19.88
CA MET A 45 -23.75 14.63 19.63
C MET A 45 -24.26 13.85 20.84
N ALA A 46 -25.57 13.94 21.10
CA ALA A 46 -26.24 13.05 22.05
C ALA A 46 -26.22 11.60 21.54
N SER A 47 -26.14 10.63 22.47
CA SER A 47 -26.10 9.19 22.19
C SER A 47 -27.36 8.71 21.48
N ASN A 48 -27.36 8.88 20.16
CA ASN A 48 -28.46 8.56 19.27
C ASN A 48 -27.95 7.74 18.09
N ARG A 49 -28.87 7.06 17.39
CA ARG A 49 -28.55 6.18 16.25
C ARG A 49 -27.71 6.86 15.14
N LYS A 50 -27.82 8.18 15.00
CA LYS A 50 -27.03 8.99 14.06
C LYS A 50 -25.55 9.06 14.44
N GLN A 51 -25.22 9.19 15.72
CA GLN A 51 -23.84 9.25 16.21
C GLN A 51 -23.09 7.94 15.89
N TYR A 52 -23.73 6.79 16.13
CA TYR A 52 -23.16 5.49 15.80
C TYR A 52 -22.85 5.35 14.30
N ARG A 53 -23.77 5.79 13.42
CA ARG A 53 -23.53 5.76 11.96
C ARG A 53 -22.37 6.65 11.54
N VAL A 54 -22.23 7.84 12.13
CA VAL A 54 -21.11 8.74 11.81
C VAL A 54 -19.79 8.11 12.24
N VAL A 55 -19.71 7.57 13.45
CA VAL A 55 -18.51 6.89 13.95
C VAL A 55 -18.14 5.67 13.10
N LEU A 56 -19.13 4.96 12.55
CA LEU A 56 -18.90 3.82 11.65
C LEU A 56 -18.50 4.25 10.23
N ALA A 57 -19.11 5.31 9.71
CA ALA A 57 -18.93 5.77 8.33
C ALA A 57 -17.61 6.51 8.13
N VAL A 58 -17.11 7.25 9.12
CA VAL A 58 -15.91 8.07 8.91
C VAL A 58 -14.64 7.24 8.67
N PRO A 59 -14.36 6.15 9.42
CA PRO A 59 -13.23 5.26 9.12
C PRO A 59 -13.36 4.56 7.77
N GLN A 60 -14.56 4.42 7.22
CA GLN A 60 -14.77 3.83 5.88
C GLN A 60 -14.21 4.72 4.76
N ILE A 61 -14.09 6.04 4.97
CA ILE A 61 -13.59 6.95 3.95
C ILE A 61 -12.13 6.63 3.55
N PRO A 62 -11.13 6.62 4.47
CA PRO A 62 -9.76 6.29 4.12
C PRO A 62 -9.62 4.84 3.64
N VAL A 63 -10.43 3.91 4.16
CA VAL A 63 -10.44 2.51 3.70
C VAL A 63 -10.97 2.41 2.26
N GLY A 64 -12.02 3.15 1.92
CA GLY A 64 -12.58 3.21 0.57
C GLY A 64 -11.61 3.82 -0.43
N ILE A 65 -10.89 4.89 -0.03
CA ILE A 65 -9.80 5.47 -0.85
C ILE A 65 -8.71 4.42 -1.08
N ALA A 66 -8.25 3.74 -0.03
CA ALA A 66 -7.23 2.69 -0.15
C ALA A 66 -7.69 1.53 -1.06
N LEU A 67 -8.96 1.11 -0.95
CA LEU A 67 -9.56 0.09 -1.81
C LEU A 67 -9.55 0.54 -3.27
N PHE A 68 -9.99 1.78 -3.54
CA PHE A 68 -10.03 2.32 -4.90
C PHE A 68 -8.63 2.46 -5.50
N CYS A 69 -7.67 2.98 -4.75
CA CYS A 69 -6.27 3.05 -5.17
C CYS A 69 -5.67 1.65 -5.44
N SER A 70 -6.07 0.63 -4.67
CA SER A 70 -5.60 -0.74 -4.87
C SER A 70 -6.02 -1.33 -6.22
N LEU A 71 -7.09 -0.84 -6.85
CA LEU A 71 -7.52 -1.31 -8.18
C LEU A 71 -6.59 -0.84 -9.31
N PHE A 72 -5.80 0.21 -9.07
CA PHE A 72 -4.83 0.74 -10.04
C PHE A 72 -3.40 0.22 -9.80
N LEU A 73 -3.18 -0.62 -8.79
CA LEU A 73 -1.88 -1.21 -8.50
C LEU A 73 -1.62 -2.39 -9.45
N HIS A 74 -0.43 -2.42 -10.06
CA HIS A 74 0.05 -3.56 -10.82
C HIS A 74 0.51 -4.69 -9.88
N ASP A 75 0.47 -5.94 -10.35
CA ASP A 75 0.97 -7.08 -9.57
C ASP A 75 2.48 -6.97 -9.30
N THR A 76 2.97 -7.63 -8.24
CA THR A 76 4.40 -7.57 -7.89
C THR A 76 5.25 -8.31 -8.95
N PRO A 77 6.44 -7.79 -9.27
CA PRO A 77 7.33 -8.41 -10.25
C PRO A 77 7.74 -9.83 -9.84
N ARG A 78 7.88 -10.11 -8.53
CA ARG A 78 8.11 -11.46 -8.00
C ARG A 78 6.95 -12.41 -8.24
N TRP A 79 5.71 -11.95 -8.04
CA TRP A 79 4.53 -12.77 -8.33
C TRP A 79 4.44 -13.09 -9.82
N LEU A 80 4.69 -12.13 -10.70
CA LEU A 80 4.74 -12.33 -12.15
C LEU A 80 5.86 -13.32 -12.55
N ALA A 81 7.06 -13.21 -11.96
CA ALA A 81 8.15 -14.14 -12.18
C ALA A 81 7.79 -15.57 -11.74
N SER A 82 7.10 -15.75 -10.61
CA SER A 82 6.63 -17.06 -10.13
C SER A 82 5.60 -17.73 -11.05
N LYS A 83 4.94 -16.94 -11.92
CA LYS A 83 3.96 -17.41 -12.91
C LYS A 83 4.57 -17.63 -14.30
N ASN A 84 5.90 -17.65 -14.42
CA ASN A 84 6.63 -17.71 -15.69
C ASN A 84 6.31 -16.54 -16.66
N ARG A 85 5.81 -15.41 -16.15
CA ARG A 85 5.52 -14.20 -16.95
C ARG A 85 6.69 -13.22 -16.87
N HIS A 86 7.83 -13.64 -17.39
CA HIS A 86 9.10 -12.94 -17.26
C HIS A 86 9.12 -11.56 -17.94
N ASP A 87 8.53 -11.44 -19.13
CA ASP A 87 8.46 -10.16 -19.87
C ASP A 87 7.64 -9.10 -19.11
N GLU A 88 6.52 -9.51 -18.52
CA GLU A 88 5.68 -8.61 -17.73
C GLU A 88 6.34 -8.21 -16.40
N ALA A 89 7.05 -9.14 -15.76
CA ALA A 89 7.84 -8.84 -14.56
C ALA A 89 8.91 -7.77 -14.86
N LEU A 90 9.59 -7.87 -16.00
CA LEU A 90 10.57 -6.88 -16.46
C LEU A 90 9.93 -5.53 -16.78
N ILE A 91 8.76 -5.50 -17.44
CA ILE A 91 8.01 -4.26 -17.72
C ILE A 91 7.64 -3.55 -16.41
N VAL A 92 7.11 -4.29 -15.43
CA VAL A 92 6.71 -3.73 -14.14
C VAL A 92 7.93 -3.25 -13.35
N LEU A 93 9.02 -4.00 -13.36
CA LEU A 93 10.27 -3.62 -12.69
C LEU A 93 10.90 -2.37 -13.33
N ALA A 94 10.93 -2.30 -14.66
CA ALA A 94 11.41 -1.14 -15.42
C ALA A 94 10.57 0.12 -15.11
N ARG A 95 9.24 0.01 -15.08
CA ARG A 95 8.34 1.11 -14.67
C ARG A 95 8.60 1.56 -13.24
N LEU A 96 8.83 0.62 -12.33
CA LEU A 96 9.05 0.91 -10.91
C LEU A 96 10.40 1.58 -10.64
N ARG A 97 11.41 1.28 -11.45
CA ARG A 97 12.75 1.87 -11.40
C ARG A 97 12.89 3.11 -12.30
N ASN A 98 11.86 3.40 -13.11
CA ASN A 98 11.83 4.46 -14.10
C ASN A 98 13.02 4.37 -15.09
N MET A 99 13.35 3.13 -15.47
CA MET A 99 14.48 2.75 -16.32
C MET A 99 13.99 1.94 -17.53
N SER A 100 14.84 1.73 -18.53
CA SER A 100 14.52 0.85 -19.66
C SER A 100 14.56 -0.63 -19.24
N MET A 101 13.83 -1.48 -19.94
CA MET A 101 13.84 -2.94 -19.72
C MET A 101 15.22 -3.56 -19.99
N GLU A 102 16.02 -2.90 -20.84
CA GLU A 102 17.36 -3.33 -21.23
C GLU A 102 18.47 -2.78 -20.31
N ASP A 103 18.10 -1.97 -19.31
CA ASP A 103 19.08 -1.39 -18.40
C ASP A 103 19.75 -2.49 -17.57
N PRO A 104 21.10 -2.57 -17.54
CA PRO A 104 21.80 -3.60 -16.80
C PRO A 104 21.43 -3.65 -15.31
N GLU A 105 21.03 -2.53 -14.68
CA GLU A 105 20.57 -2.51 -13.27
C GLU A 105 19.25 -3.27 -13.10
N VAL A 106 18.31 -3.12 -14.06
CA VAL A 106 17.01 -3.81 -14.05
C VAL A 106 17.17 -5.31 -14.31
N GLN A 107 18.06 -5.69 -15.24
CA GLN A 107 18.34 -7.10 -15.52
C GLN A 107 19.12 -7.80 -14.42
N SER A 108 20.03 -7.09 -13.72
CA SER A 108 20.71 -7.64 -12.55
C SER A 108 19.74 -7.85 -11.40
N GLU A 109 18.86 -6.88 -11.14
CA GLU A 109 17.86 -6.97 -10.07
C GLU A 109 16.86 -8.10 -10.35
N TYR A 110 16.44 -8.27 -11.61
CA TYR A 110 15.59 -9.38 -12.02
C TYR A 110 16.24 -10.76 -11.82
N ARG A 111 17.54 -10.88 -12.14
CA ARG A 111 18.31 -12.11 -11.89
C ARG A 111 18.49 -12.43 -10.40
N GLU A 112 18.58 -11.42 -9.54
CA GLU A 112 18.61 -11.61 -8.08
C GLU A 112 17.24 -12.04 -7.50
N MET A 113 16.14 -11.83 -8.24
CA MET A 113 14.80 -12.23 -7.83
C MET A 113 14.42 -13.68 -8.23
N GLN A 114 15.14 -14.28 -9.19
CA GLN A 114 14.96 -15.66 -9.66
C GLN A 114 15.73 -16.65 -8.77
#